data_AF-A0A9D3SRW9-F1
#
_entry.id   AF-A0A9D3SRW9-F1
#
_cell.length_a   1.000
_cell.length_b   1.000
_cell.length_c   1.000
_cell.angle_alpha   90.00
_cell.angle_beta   90.00
_cell.angle_gamma   90.00
#
_symmetry.space_group_name_H-M   'P 1'
#
loop_
_entity.id
_entity.type
_entity.pdbx_description
1 polymer ?
#
loop_
_entity_poly.entity_id
_entity_poly.type
_entity_poly.pdbx_seq_one_letter_code
_entity_poly.pdbx_strand_id
1 'polypeptide(L)'
;MGLHTMLFRNGVCKGAGTLTKIKLSTSPFCVLSSEPYRVVHDRQQRRFTVTLDDGGKAQNAVLQYSHRRKGHVHLLSTEVPESFRGKGVAASLAKAALDFVVEERLKASISCWYIKKYVDENPHHGYQGHIEE
;
A
#
# COMPACT_ATOMS: atom_id res chain seq x y z
N MET A 1 47.59 -27.66 14.32
CA MET A 1 47.92 -26.84 15.51
C MET A 1 49.00 -25.87 15.06
N GLY A 2 48.80 -24.56 15.24
CA GLY A 2 49.58 -23.49 14.59
C GLY A 2 48.68 -22.73 13.62
N LEU A 3 47.90 -21.72 14.05
CA LEU A 3 48.29 -20.38 14.54
C LEU A 3 49.32 -19.71 13.64
N HIS A 4 48.83 -18.92 12.70
CA HIS A 4 49.52 -17.71 12.28
C HIS A 4 48.54 -16.53 12.42
N THR A 5 48.83 -15.73 13.45
CA THR A 5 48.25 -14.44 13.78
C THR A 5 48.71 -13.39 12.77
N MET A 6 48.09 -12.20 12.83
CA MET A 6 48.48 -10.90 12.23
C MET A 6 47.69 -10.56 10.95
N LEU A 7 47.03 -9.41 10.77
CA LEU A 7 47.12 -8.09 11.41
C LEU A 7 45.79 -7.32 11.23
N PHE A 8 45.49 -6.49 12.23
CA PHE A 8 44.59 -5.34 12.15
C PHE A 8 44.93 -4.41 10.97
N ARG A 9 43.91 -3.91 10.28
CA ARG A 9 43.85 -2.49 9.89
C ARG A 9 42.41 -2.06 9.60
N ASN A 10 41.96 -1.11 10.43
CA ASN A 10 40.80 -0.27 10.20
C ASN A 10 40.87 0.37 8.81
N GLY A 11 39.78 0.23 8.05
CA GLY A 11 39.51 1.00 6.84
C GLY A 11 38.15 1.65 6.98
N VAL A 12 38.12 2.90 7.43
CA VAL A 12 36.96 3.78 7.29
C VAL A 12 36.77 4.07 5.80
N CYS A 13 35.68 3.61 5.23
CA CYS A 13 35.25 4.01 3.89
C CYS A 13 34.18 5.11 4.04
N LYS A 14 34.59 6.38 3.89
CA LYS A 14 33.67 7.48 3.57
C LYS A 14 33.47 7.52 2.05
N GLY A 15 32.25 7.84 1.62
CA GLY A 15 31.86 8.10 0.22
C GLY A 15 30.65 7.25 -0.14
N ALA A 16 29.42 7.76 -0.11
CA ALA A 16 28.85 8.72 -1.06
C ALA A 16 28.94 8.22 -2.51
N GLY A 17 27.78 7.93 -3.11
CA GLY A 17 27.67 7.68 -4.54
C GLY A 17 26.93 6.40 -4.89
N THR A 18 25.63 6.57 -5.18
CA THR A 18 24.90 5.85 -6.24
C THR A 18 24.89 4.32 -6.19
N LEU A 19 24.01 3.76 -5.37
CA LEU A 19 23.32 2.50 -5.66
C LEU A 19 21.90 2.88 -6.14
N THR A 20 21.30 2.28 -7.15
CA THR A 20 21.40 0.87 -7.54
C THR A 20 20.92 0.71 -8.97
N LYS A 21 21.69 -0.03 -9.77
CA LYS A 21 21.28 -0.59 -11.05
C LYS A 21 20.21 -1.67 -10.78
N ILE A 22 18.93 -1.35 -10.96
CA ILE A 22 17.87 -2.34 -10.81
C ILE A 22 17.68 -3.03 -12.16
N LYS A 23 18.08 -4.30 -12.21
CA LYS A 23 17.77 -5.25 -13.30
C LYS A 23 16.25 -5.28 -13.48
N LEU A 24 15.77 -4.85 -14.64
CA LEU A 24 14.47 -5.26 -15.15
C LEU A 24 14.52 -6.78 -15.41
N SER A 25 14.01 -7.57 -14.48
CA SER A 25 13.67 -8.97 -14.73
C SER A 25 12.17 -9.08 -15.00
N THR A 26 11.86 -9.39 -16.25
CA THR A 26 10.55 -9.74 -16.77
C THR A 26 9.97 -10.92 -15.98
N SER A 27 8.99 -10.66 -15.12
CA SER A 27 8.10 -11.66 -14.52
C SER A 27 6.69 -11.07 -14.49
N PRO A 28 5.64 -11.80 -14.91
CA PRO A 28 4.27 -11.27 -14.95
C PRO A 28 3.60 -11.19 -13.57
N PHE A 29 4.30 -11.54 -12.49
CA PHE A 29 3.82 -11.43 -11.12
C PHE A 29 4.63 -10.37 -10.38
N CYS A 30 4.16 -9.12 -10.42
CA CYS A 30 4.67 -8.06 -9.55
C CYS A 30 4.26 -8.33 -8.10
N VAL A 31 5.03 -9.14 -7.39
CA VAL A 31 5.11 -9.10 -5.93
C VAL A 31 6.18 -8.07 -5.57
N LEU A 32 5.75 -6.87 -5.17
CA LEU A 32 6.56 -6.02 -4.29
C LEU A 32 5.64 -5.22 -3.38
N SER A 33 5.12 -5.91 -2.36
CA SER A 33 4.54 -5.30 -1.16
C SER A 33 5.64 -4.57 -0.39
N SER A 34 5.84 -3.31 -0.72
CA SER A 34 6.43 -2.34 0.20
C SER A 34 5.79 -1.01 -0.13
N GLU A 35 4.52 -0.83 0.27
CA GLU A 35 3.75 0.37 -0.03
C GLU A 35 4.46 1.62 0.52
N PRO A 36 5.12 2.44 -0.34
CA PRO A 36 5.86 3.62 0.11
C PRO A 36 4.92 4.82 0.30
N TYR A 37 3.62 4.62 0.19
CA TYR A 37 2.62 5.67 0.14
C TYR A 37 2.04 5.95 1.51
N ARG A 38 2.15 7.21 1.94
CA ARG A 38 1.56 7.66 3.21
C ARG A 38 0.07 7.87 3.02
N VAL A 39 -0.74 6.92 3.51
CA VAL A 39 -2.19 7.04 3.55
C VAL A 39 -2.60 7.83 4.79
N VAL A 40 -3.41 8.87 4.59
CA VAL A 40 -4.04 9.64 5.65
C VAL A 40 -5.51 9.25 5.70
N HIS A 41 -5.95 8.74 6.85
CA HIS A 41 -7.35 8.40 7.07
C HIS A 41 -8.10 9.60 7.69
N ASP A 42 -9.04 10.16 6.95
CA ASP A 42 -9.93 11.20 7.44
C ASP A 42 -11.29 10.59 7.80
N ARG A 43 -11.50 10.36 9.11
CA ARG A 43 -12.74 9.79 9.65
C ARG A 43 -13.93 10.75 9.54
N GLN A 44 -13.69 12.07 9.60
CA GLN A 44 -14.76 13.07 9.52
C GLN A 44 -15.33 13.15 8.09
N GLN A 45 -14.42 13.19 7.12
CA GLN A 45 -14.74 13.23 5.70
C GLN A 45 -15.03 11.84 5.10
N ARG A 46 -14.87 10.78 5.91
CA ARG A 46 -15.02 9.37 5.51
C ARG A 46 -14.28 9.04 4.22
N ARG A 47 -13.01 9.44 4.19
CA ARG A 47 -12.15 9.21 3.04
C ARG A 47 -10.72 8.90 3.46
N PHE A 48 -10.02 8.17 2.62
CA PHE A 48 -8.58 7.96 2.74
C PHE A 48 -7.91 8.74 1.63
N THR A 49 -6.91 9.55 1.96
CA THR A 49 -6.20 10.40 1.02
C THR A 49 -4.72 10.02 1.02
N VAL A 50 -4.13 9.94 -0.16
CA VAL A 50 -2.69 9.80 -0.35
C VAL A 50 -2.20 10.98 -1.15
N THR A 51 -1.23 11.70 -0.62
CA THR A 51 -0.54 12.78 -1.34
C THR A 51 0.66 12.22 -2.08
N LEU A 52 0.73 12.52 -3.37
CA LEU A 52 1.73 12.03 -4.29
C LEU A 52 2.39 13.25 -4.96
N ASP A 53 3.71 13.23 -5.07
CA ASP A 53 4.46 14.23 -5.84
C ASP A 53 4.97 13.61 -7.14
N ASP A 54 4.63 14.22 -8.28
CA ASP A 54 5.12 13.84 -9.60
C ASP A 54 5.95 15.00 -10.19
N GLY A 55 7.16 15.19 -9.65
CA GLY A 55 8.13 16.14 -10.22
C GLY A 55 7.64 17.60 -10.23
N GLY A 56 6.96 18.02 -9.16
CA GLY A 56 6.43 19.39 -9.00
C GLY A 56 4.93 19.56 -9.25
N LYS A 57 4.19 18.49 -9.57
CA LYS A 57 2.73 18.46 -9.50
C LYS A 57 2.28 17.59 -8.32
N ALA A 58 1.66 18.24 -7.33
CA ALA A 58 0.98 17.54 -6.25
C ALA A 58 -0.31 16.90 -6.78
N GLN A 59 -0.39 15.59 -6.65
CA GLN A 59 -1.53 14.77 -7.03
C GLN A 59 -2.07 14.08 -5.78
N ASN A 60 -3.39 13.97 -5.67
CA ASN A 60 -4.01 13.31 -4.52
C ASN A 60 -4.86 12.14 -5.00
N ALA A 61 -4.64 10.98 -4.42
CA ALA A 61 -5.49 9.82 -4.60
C ALA A 61 -6.43 9.72 -3.40
N VAL A 62 -7.72 9.50 -3.64
CA VAL A 62 -8.74 9.48 -2.60
C VAL A 62 -9.61 8.24 -2.73
N LEU A 63 -9.80 7.52 -1.63
CA LEU A 63 -10.81 6.47 -1.49
C LEU A 63 -11.94 6.99 -0.62
N GLN A 64 -13.16 6.98 -1.16
CA GLN A 64 -14.34 7.38 -0.40
C GLN A 64 -15.08 6.16 0.15
N TYR A 65 -15.60 6.28 1.36
CA TYR A 65 -16.48 5.28 1.96
C TYR A 65 -17.65 5.95 2.67
N SER A 66 -18.71 5.18 2.91
CA SER A 66 -19.89 5.65 3.65
C SER A 66 -20.29 4.65 4.73
N HIS A 67 -21.05 5.09 5.72
CA HIS A 67 -21.60 4.20 6.74
C HIS A 67 -23.04 3.85 6.38
N ARG A 68 -23.36 2.56 6.27
CA ARG A 68 -24.70 2.09 5.94
C ARG A 68 -25.55 1.85 7.19
N ARG A 69 -24.96 1.20 8.22
CA ARG A 69 -25.61 0.85 9.49
C ARG A 69 -24.59 0.86 10.63
N LYS A 70 -25.06 0.68 11.87
CA LYS A 70 -24.17 0.50 13.03
C LYS A 70 -23.28 -0.71 12.80
N GLY A 71 -21.98 -0.50 12.62
CA GLY A 71 -21.03 -1.57 12.35
C GLY A 71 -20.78 -1.89 10.88
N HIS A 72 -21.43 -1.18 9.93
CA HIS A 72 -21.33 -1.47 8.50
C HIS A 72 -20.82 -0.26 7.72
N VAL A 73 -19.68 -0.43 7.07
CA VAL A 73 -19.10 0.54 6.14
C VAL A 73 -19.30 0.09 4.70
N HIS A 74 -19.29 1.04 3.79
CA HIS A 74 -19.50 0.82 2.38
C HIS A 74 -18.38 1.48 1.59
N LEU A 75 -17.50 0.66 1.02
CA LEU A 75 -16.38 1.10 0.20
C LEU A 75 -16.90 1.43 -1.20
N LEU A 76 -16.86 2.71 -1.56
CA LEU A 76 -17.51 3.23 -2.76
C LEU A 76 -16.63 3.07 -3.99
N SER A 77 -15.70 4.00 -4.20
CA SER A 77 -14.79 4.01 -5.33
C SER A 77 -13.50 4.74 -4.97
N THR A 78 -12.41 4.37 -5.64
CA THR A 78 -11.10 4.99 -5.53
C THR A 78 -10.87 5.92 -6.71
N GLU A 79 -10.66 7.20 -6.44
CA GLU A 79 -10.13 8.15 -7.41
C GLU A 79 -8.61 8.17 -7.31
N VAL A 80 -7.97 7.71 -8.38
CA VAL A 80 -6.51 7.76 -8.51
C VAL A 80 -6.17 8.48 -9.82
N PRO A 81 -5.30 9.51 -9.76
CA PRO A 81 -4.88 10.23 -10.95
C PRO A 81 -4.16 9.28 -11.92
N GLU A 82 -4.38 9.49 -13.22
CA GLU A 82 -3.91 8.56 -14.26
C GLU A 82 -2.40 8.36 -14.25
N SER A 83 -1.64 9.41 -13.94
CA SER A 83 -0.17 9.39 -13.80
C SER A 83 0.35 8.40 -12.75
N PHE A 84 -0.51 7.96 -11.84
CA PHE A 84 -0.20 7.04 -10.75
C PHE A 84 -0.92 5.69 -10.85
N ARG A 85 -1.74 5.48 -11.89
CA ARG A 85 -2.28 4.14 -12.17
C ARG A 85 -1.14 3.19 -12.52
N GLY A 86 -1.27 1.93 -12.11
CA GLY A 86 -0.23 0.92 -12.29
C GLY A 86 0.95 1.01 -11.31
N LYS A 87 1.03 2.06 -10.48
CA LYS A 87 2.07 2.18 -9.41
C LYS A 87 1.66 1.59 -8.06
N GLY A 88 0.48 0.98 -7.97
CA GLY A 88 -0.02 0.35 -6.72
C GLY A 88 -0.65 1.31 -5.69
N VAL A 89 -0.85 2.59 -6.01
CA VAL A 89 -1.48 3.57 -5.09
C VAL A 89 -2.89 3.12 -4.67
N ALA A 90 -3.68 2.62 -5.62
CA ALA A 90 -5.03 2.12 -5.34
C ALA A 90 -5.01 0.92 -4.38
N ALA A 91 -3.99 0.05 -4.47
CA ALA A 91 -3.82 -1.06 -3.54
C ALA A 91 -3.52 -0.56 -2.12
N SER A 92 -2.68 0.47 -1.97
CA SER A 92 -2.39 1.07 -0.65
C SER A 92 -3.64 1.69 -0.01
N LEU A 93 -4.46 2.38 -0.80
CA LEU A 93 -5.74 2.93 -0.34
C LEU A 93 -6.71 1.81 0.06
N ALA A 94 -6.86 0.78 -0.78
CA ALA A 94 -7.75 -0.34 -0.51
C ALA A 94 -7.33 -1.10 0.75
N LYS A 95 -6.04 -1.37 0.91
CA LYS A 95 -5.48 -2.01 2.10
C LYS A 95 -5.79 -1.19 3.36
N ALA A 96 -5.50 0.11 3.37
CA ALA A 96 -5.79 0.96 4.53
C ALA A 96 -7.28 0.99 4.88
N ALA A 97 -8.15 0.99 3.87
CA ALA A 97 -9.59 0.94 4.09
C ALA A 97 -10.07 -0.41 4.65
N LEU A 98 -9.50 -1.52 4.18
CA LEU A 98 -9.81 -2.85 4.68
C LEU A 98 -9.21 -3.12 6.06
N ASP A 99 -7.99 -2.65 6.31
CA ASP A 99 -7.31 -2.73 7.60
C ASP A 99 -8.14 -2.06 8.70
N PHE A 100 -8.63 -0.84 8.43
CA PHE A 100 -9.57 -0.13 9.30
C PHE A 100 -10.82 -0.96 9.66
N VAL A 101 -11.38 -1.70 8.69
CA VAL A 101 -12.55 -2.56 8.91
C VAL A 101 -12.22 -3.76 9.79
N VAL A 102 -11.05 -4.37 9.57
CA VAL A 102 -10.57 -5.52 10.35
C VAL A 102 -10.24 -5.12 11.79
N GLU A 103 -9.55 -3.99 11.96
CA GLU A 103 -9.18 -3.41 13.25
C GLU A 103 -10.41 -3.04 14.08
N GLU A 104 -11.37 -2.32 13.48
CA GLU A 104 -12.62 -1.94 14.17
C GLU A 104 -13.66 -3.06 14.22
N ARG A 105 -13.36 -4.26 13.69
CA ARG A 105 -14.26 -5.42 13.62
C ARG A 105 -15.60 -5.10 12.95
N LEU A 106 -15.57 -4.23 11.94
CA LEU A 106 -16.73 -3.81 11.18
C LEU A 106 -17.00 -4.79 10.02
N LYS A 107 -18.18 -4.66 9.43
CA LYS A 107 -18.53 -5.27 8.14
C LYS A 107 -18.36 -4.25 7.03
N ALA A 108 -17.78 -4.65 5.91
CA ALA A 108 -17.57 -3.80 4.74
C ALA A 108 -18.34 -4.32 3.53
N SER A 109 -19.20 -3.49 2.96
CA SER A 109 -19.77 -3.75 1.64
C SER A 109 -18.96 -3.05 0.57
N ILE A 110 -18.60 -3.75 -0.49
CA ILE A 110 -17.72 -3.23 -1.53
C ILE A 110 -18.53 -3.02 -2.81
N SER A 111 -18.70 -1.76 -3.23
CA SER A 111 -19.26 -1.43 -4.56
C SER A 111 -18.18 -1.27 -5.64
N CYS A 112 -16.95 -0.96 -5.26
CA CYS A 112 -15.86 -0.80 -6.20
C CYS A 112 -15.40 -2.15 -6.76
N TRP A 113 -15.50 -2.34 -8.07
CA TRP A 113 -14.98 -3.54 -8.75
C TRP A 113 -13.48 -3.78 -8.43
N TYR A 114 -12.69 -2.71 -8.33
CA TYR A 114 -11.25 -2.81 -8.06
C TYR A 114 -10.95 -3.35 -6.66
N ILE A 115 -11.66 -2.87 -5.65
CA ILE A 115 -11.46 -3.34 -4.27
C ILE A 115 -11.92 -4.80 -4.14
N LYS A 116 -13.01 -5.19 -4.82
CA LYS A 116 -13.47 -6.59 -4.86
C LYS A 116 -12.39 -7.49 -5.47
N LYS A 117 -11.79 -7.06 -6.59
CA LYS A 117 -10.65 -7.74 -7.20
C LYS A 117 -9.44 -7.81 -6.25
N TYR A 118 -9.11 -6.72 -5.56
CA TYR A 118 -7.99 -6.69 -4.62
C TYR A 118 -8.15 -7.70 -3.47
N VAL A 119 -9.36 -7.84 -2.93
CA VAL A 119 -9.66 -8.85 -1.89
C VAL A 119 -9.47 -10.26 -2.42
N ASP A 120 -9.96 -10.55 -3.63
CA ASP A 120 -9.83 -11.85 -4.29
C ASP A 120 -8.36 -12.23 -4.54
N GLU A 121 -7.55 -11.25 -4.95
CA GLU A 121 -6.10 -11.41 -5.15
C GLU A 121 -5.31 -11.53 -3.82
N ASN A 122 -5.91 -11.16 -2.68
CA ASN A 122 -5.27 -11.18 -1.35
C ASN A 122 -6.08 -11.98 -0.30
N PRO A 123 -6.33 -13.29 -0.54
CA PRO A 123 -7.13 -14.10 0.38
C PRO A 123 -6.43 -14.31 1.73
N HIS A 124 -5.10 -14.20 1.77
CA HIS A 124 -4.27 -14.44 2.96
C HIS A 124 -4.50 -13.44 4.11
N HIS A 125 -5.15 -12.30 3.84
CA HIS A 125 -5.39 -11.26 4.85
C HIS A 125 -6.71 -11.42 5.62
N GLY A 126 -7.55 -12.40 5.26
CA GLY A 126 -8.81 -12.64 5.97
C GLY A 126 -9.88 -11.56 5.78
N TYR A 127 -9.69 -10.64 4.81
CA TYR A 127 -10.66 -9.59 4.49
C TYR A 127 -12.06 -10.15 4.17
N GLN A 128 -12.11 -11.34 3.56
CA GLN A 128 -13.34 -12.04 3.18
C GLN A 128 -14.31 -12.24 4.35
N GLY A 129 -13.81 -12.45 5.59
CA GLY A 129 -14.69 -12.63 6.76
C GLY A 129 -15.44 -11.36 7.17
N HIS A 130 -14.97 -10.20 6.73
CA HIS A 130 -15.55 -8.90 7.02
C HIS A 130 -16.42 -8.36 5.88
N ILE A 131 -16.39 -8.99 4.71
CA ILE A 131 -17.09 -8.47 3.53
C ILE A 131 -18.55 -8.93 3.53
N GLU A 132 -19.45 -7.99 3.33
CA GLU A 132 -20.89 -8.22 3.19
C GLU A 132 -21.28 -7.94 1.74
N GLU A 133 -21.72 -8.98 1.02
CA GLU A 133 -22.15 -8.92 -0.39
C GLU A 133 -23.54 -8.32 -0.55
#